data_AF-A0A7S2ATA2-F1
#
_entry.id   AF-A0A7S2ATA2-F1
#
_cell.length_a   1.000
_cell.length_b   1.000
_cell.length_c   1.000
_cell.angle_alpha   90.00
_cell.angle_beta   90.00
_cell.angle_gamma   90.00
#
_symmetry.space_group_name_H-M   'P 1'
#
loop_
_entity.id
_entity.type
_entity.pdbx_description
1 polymer ?
#
loop_
_entity_poly.entity_id
_entity_poly.type
_entity_poly.pdbx_seq_one_letter_code
_entity_poly.pdbx_strand_id
1 'polypeptide(L)'
;MSLAARAAWVGLPVSLGIISAVMLKPQSPGTKRVMEVGPPNLIGWPSSEAGIMELFTKYGAEGRTSMANGYFSLISDSTFAVCYSISMALGLFALQPKRRWLCLVALSTGVCNLAENFCIVRLANTYPNLDQMAVFWGPLASYGKKLAMAVSLSVVVVSGFLRRSADKSNKVA
;
A
#
# COMPACT_ATOMS: atom_id res chain seq x y z
N MET A 1 24.93 8.71 16.42
CA MET A 1 23.56 8.25 16.09
C MET A 1 23.17 7.13 17.03
N SER A 2 21.94 7.14 17.57
CA SER A 2 21.43 6.03 18.38
C SER A 2 21.28 4.75 17.54
N LEU A 3 21.31 3.57 18.20
CA LEU A 3 21.08 2.27 17.57
C LEU A 3 19.76 2.26 16.77
N ALA A 4 18.71 2.84 17.35
CA ALA A 4 17.40 3.00 16.71
C ALA A 4 17.45 3.84 15.42
N ALA A 5 18.24 4.92 15.39
CA ALA A 5 18.42 5.71 14.19
C ALA A 5 19.15 4.92 13.10
N ARG A 6 20.19 4.14 13.46
CA ARG A 6 20.90 3.28 12.51
C ARG A 6 20.01 2.18 11.94
N ALA A 7 19.24 1.51 12.78
CA ALA A 7 18.29 0.48 12.36
C ALA A 7 17.24 1.01 11.38
N ALA A 8 16.71 2.21 11.62
CA ALA A 8 15.77 2.83 10.70
C ALA A 8 16.40 3.27 9.37
N TRP A 9 17.66 3.70 9.37
CA TRP A 9 18.37 4.04 8.14
C TRP A 9 18.70 2.82 7.27
N VAL A 10 18.84 1.64 7.86
CA VAL A 10 18.95 0.36 7.12
C VAL A 10 17.57 -0.16 6.74
N GLY A 11 16.58 0.00 7.61
CA GLY A 11 15.20 -0.39 7.36
C GLY A 11 14.53 0.43 6.25
N LEU A 12 14.93 1.68 6.03
CA LEU A 12 14.31 2.56 5.04
C LEU A 12 14.59 2.13 3.59
N PRO A 13 15.83 1.85 3.14
CA PRO A 13 16.10 1.24 1.83
C PRO A 13 15.43 -0.11 1.64
N VAL A 14 15.40 -0.95 2.70
CA VAL A 14 14.71 -2.24 2.66
C VAL A 14 13.21 -2.04 2.48
N SER A 15 12.61 -1.10 3.20
CA SER A 15 11.20 -0.72 3.06
C SER A 15 10.91 -0.20 1.67
N LEU A 16 11.75 0.69 1.13
CA LEU A 16 11.60 1.22 -0.23
C LEU A 16 11.79 0.13 -1.29
N GLY A 17 12.70 -0.82 -1.08
CA GLY A 17 12.89 -1.99 -1.94
C GLY A 17 11.67 -2.91 -1.93
N ILE A 18 11.12 -3.20 -0.74
CA ILE A 18 9.88 -3.97 -0.59
C ILE A 18 8.71 -3.21 -1.23
N ILE A 19 8.52 -1.93 -0.93
CA ILE A 19 7.46 -1.09 -1.52
C ILE A 19 7.58 -1.07 -3.04
N SER A 20 8.78 -0.89 -3.59
CA SER A 20 9.02 -0.89 -5.03
C SER A 20 8.73 -2.26 -5.65
N ALA A 21 9.19 -3.34 -5.02
CA ALA A 21 8.91 -4.70 -5.48
C ALA A 21 7.41 -5.05 -5.45
N VAL A 22 6.68 -4.54 -4.45
CA VAL A 22 5.25 -4.75 -4.24
C VAL A 22 4.41 -3.88 -5.18
N MET A 23 4.75 -2.62 -5.36
CA MET A 23 4.04 -1.68 -6.24
C MET A 23 4.22 -2.03 -7.72
N LEU A 24 5.37 -2.61 -8.09
CA LEU A 24 5.71 -2.88 -9.49
C LEU A 24 5.32 -4.29 -9.96
N LYS A 25 5.04 -5.23 -9.05
CA LYS A 25 4.69 -6.61 -9.43
C LYS A 25 3.55 -7.17 -8.58
N PRO A 26 2.61 -7.91 -9.18
CA PRO A 26 1.63 -8.70 -8.44
C PRO A 26 2.32 -9.76 -7.59
N GLN A 27 1.87 -9.89 -6.34
CA GLN A 27 2.55 -10.71 -5.34
C GLN A 27 1.99 -12.14 -5.23
N SER A 28 0.71 -12.34 -5.59
CA SER A 28 0.10 -13.66 -5.61
C SER A 28 -0.06 -14.20 -7.05
N PRO A 29 -0.04 -15.53 -7.26
CA PRO A 29 -0.38 -16.14 -8.56
C PRO A 29 -1.76 -15.75 -9.07
N GLY A 30 -2.73 -15.53 -8.17
CA GLY A 30 -4.07 -15.10 -8.55
C GLY A 30 -4.10 -13.67 -9.05
N THR A 31 -3.44 -12.74 -8.34
CA THR A 31 -3.29 -11.35 -8.78
C THR A 31 -2.52 -11.26 -10.11
N LYS A 32 -1.55 -12.15 -10.35
CA LYS A 32 -0.83 -12.27 -11.63
C LYS A 32 -1.76 -12.60 -12.81
N ARG A 33 -2.55 -13.66 -12.69
CA ARG A 33 -3.53 -14.07 -13.74
C ARG A 33 -4.53 -12.96 -14.05
N VAL A 34 -4.95 -12.25 -13.02
CA VAL A 34 -5.91 -11.13 -13.13
C VAL A 34 -5.27 -9.94 -13.85
N MET A 35 -3.99 -9.64 -13.60
CA MET A 35 -3.23 -8.66 -14.38
C MET A 35 -3.01 -9.07 -15.85
N GLU A 36 -2.99 -10.38 -16.11
CA GLU A 36 -3.14 -11.08 -17.40
C GLU A 36 -4.23 -10.47 -18.31
N VAL A 37 -5.43 -10.33 -17.74
CA VAL A 37 -6.69 -10.08 -18.46
C VAL A 37 -6.94 -8.58 -18.71
N GLY A 38 -6.24 -7.72 -18.01
CA GLY A 38 -6.51 -6.30 -17.95
C GLY A 38 -6.21 -5.85 -16.54
N PRO A 39 -5.22 -5.00 -16.30
CA PRO A 39 -4.77 -4.85 -14.94
C PRO A 39 -5.85 -4.10 -14.15
N PRO A 40 -6.09 -4.42 -12.87
CA PRO A 40 -6.56 -3.41 -11.94
C PRO A 40 -5.42 -2.39 -11.88
N ASN A 41 -5.41 -1.46 -12.84
CA ASN A 41 -4.20 -0.82 -13.33
C ASN A 41 -3.37 -0.21 -12.22
N LEU A 42 -2.06 -0.14 -12.47
CA LEU A 42 -1.00 0.58 -11.76
C LEU A 42 -1.37 2.03 -11.33
N ILE A 43 -2.57 2.51 -11.65
CA ILE A 43 -3.14 3.84 -11.43
C ILE A 43 -4.43 3.81 -10.57
N GLY A 44 -5.11 2.67 -10.35
CA GLY A 44 -6.18 2.54 -9.35
C GLY A 44 -7.30 1.54 -9.67
N TRP A 45 -7.98 1.09 -8.62
CA TRP A 45 -9.25 0.34 -8.68
C TRP A 45 -10.36 1.20 -9.35
N PRO A 46 -11.28 0.62 -10.14
CA PRO A 46 -12.37 1.37 -10.74
C PRO A 46 -13.21 2.09 -9.66
N SER A 47 -13.52 3.37 -9.90
CA SER A 47 -14.29 4.20 -8.95
C SER A 47 -15.79 4.21 -9.22
N SER A 48 -16.25 3.54 -10.28
CA SER A 48 -17.66 3.46 -10.66
C SER A 48 -18.14 2.02 -10.70
N GLU A 49 -19.42 1.82 -10.37
CA GLU A 49 -20.07 0.51 -10.44
C GLU A 49 -19.99 -0.10 -11.84
N ALA A 50 -20.24 0.71 -12.88
CA ALA A 50 -20.12 0.28 -14.27
C ALA A 50 -18.69 -0.24 -14.60
N GLY A 51 -17.66 0.45 -14.12
CA GLY A 51 -16.28 0.02 -14.31
C GLY A 51 -15.94 -1.26 -13.54
N ILE A 52 -16.48 -1.44 -12.34
CA ILE A 52 -16.35 -2.68 -11.56
C ILE A 52 -17.03 -3.83 -12.29
N MET A 53 -18.25 -3.63 -12.79
CA MET A 53 -19.02 -4.63 -13.54
C MET A 53 -18.31 -5.05 -14.82
N GLU A 54 -17.81 -4.10 -15.61
CA GLU A 54 -17.05 -4.38 -16.83
C GLU A 54 -15.80 -5.23 -16.52
N LEU A 55 -15.05 -4.83 -15.50
CA LEU A 55 -13.83 -5.52 -15.09
C LEU A 55 -14.11 -6.96 -14.62
N PHE A 56 -15.15 -7.13 -13.80
CA PHE A 56 -15.52 -8.44 -13.26
C PHE A 56 -16.18 -9.37 -14.27
N THR A 57 -16.82 -8.80 -15.28
CA THR A 57 -17.25 -9.53 -16.47
C THR A 57 -16.04 -10.08 -17.20
N LYS A 58 -15.03 -9.23 -17.47
CA LYS A 58 -13.79 -9.64 -18.15
C LYS A 58 -13.03 -10.73 -17.39
N TYR A 59 -12.96 -10.63 -16.06
CA TYR A 59 -12.29 -11.66 -15.25
C TYR A 59 -13.00 -13.02 -15.24
N GLY A 60 -14.31 -13.05 -15.49
CA GLY A 60 -15.10 -14.28 -15.37
C GLY A 60 -15.09 -14.86 -13.94
N ALA A 61 -15.76 -16.00 -13.76
CA ALA A 61 -15.87 -16.64 -12.45
C ALA A 61 -14.50 -17.11 -11.90
N GLU A 62 -13.64 -17.64 -12.77
CA GLU A 62 -12.32 -18.12 -12.39
C GLU A 62 -11.41 -16.95 -11.95
N GLY A 63 -11.36 -15.86 -12.72
CA GLY A 63 -10.53 -14.71 -12.38
C GLY A 63 -10.96 -14.04 -11.07
N ARG A 64 -12.27 -13.90 -10.83
CA ARG A 64 -12.78 -13.38 -9.55
C ARG A 64 -12.40 -14.25 -8.35
N THR A 65 -12.55 -15.57 -8.47
CA THR A 65 -12.16 -16.52 -7.43
C THR A 65 -10.65 -16.48 -7.18
N SER A 66 -9.85 -16.44 -8.25
CA SER A 66 -8.40 -16.38 -8.16
C SER A 66 -7.92 -15.09 -7.48
N MET A 67 -8.55 -13.96 -7.80
CA MET A 67 -8.29 -12.68 -7.15
C MET A 67 -8.63 -12.72 -5.65
N ALA A 68 -9.83 -13.20 -5.30
CA ALA A 68 -10.27 -13.25 -3.91
C ALA A 68 -9.31 -14.10 -3.06
N ASN A 69 -8.95 -15.29 -3.56
CA ASN A 69 -7.98 -16.17 -2.90
C ASN A 69 -6.59 -15.54 -2.80
N GLY A 70 -6.17 -14.78 -3.81
CA GLY A 70 -4.90 -14.07 -3.83
C GLY A 70 -4.75 -13.01 -2.73
N TYR A 71 -5.85 -12.42 -2.26
CA TYR A 71 -5.84 -11.47 -1.12
C TYR A 71 -5.78 -12.15 0.25
N PHE A 72 -6.11 -13.45 0.32
CA PHE A 72 -6.06 -14.26 1.54
C PHE A 72 -4.79 -15.12 1.66
N SER A 73 -3.95 -15.19 0.62
CA SER A 73 -2.70 -15.94 0.70
C SER A 73 -1.75 -15.33 1.75
N LEU A 74 -0.92 -16.18 2.37
CA LEU A 74 0.07 -15.74 3.36
C LEU A 74 1.02 -14.68 2.77
N ILE A 75 1.42 -14.87 1.51
CA ILE A 75 2.13 -13.90 0.70
C ILE A 75 1.10 -13.26 -0.22
N SER A 76 0.52 -12.14 0.22
CA SER A 76 -0.53 -11.39 -0.48
C SER A 76 -0.32 -9.90 -0.32
N ASP A 77 -1.01 -9.13 -1.15
CA ASP A 77 -1.06 -7.66 -1.05
C ASP A 77 -1.49 -7.20 0.34
N SER A 78 -2.30 -7.99 1.06
CA SER A 78 -2.72 -7.72 2.45
C SER A 78 -1.56 -7.87 3.44
N THR A 79 -0.78 -8.94 3.34
CA THR A 79 0.43 -9.12 4.17
C THR A 79 1.45 -8.02 3.88
N PHE A 80 1.65 -7.69 2.60
CA PHE A 80 2.54 -6.60 2.23
C PHE A 80 2.07 -5.24 2.74
N ALA A 81 0.74 -4.99 2.76
CA ALA A 81 0.16 -3.79 3.36
C ALA A 81 0.56 -3.58 4.82
N VAL A 82 0.50 -4.65 5.61
CA VAL A 82 0.94 -4.63 7.01
C VAL A 82 2.45 -4.40 7.09
N CYS A 83 3.24 -5.15 6.33
CA CYS A 83 4.70 -5.04 6.37
C CYS A 83 5.21 -3.64 6.00
N TYR A 84 4.71 -3.05 4.90
CA TYR A 84 5.20 -1.74 4.47
C TYR A 84 4.72 -0.63 5.41
N SER A 85 3.49 -0.71 5.94
CA SER A 85 2.94 0.34 6.80
C SER A 85 3.65 0.39 8.16
N ILE A 86 3.95 -0.77 8.75
CA ILE A 86 4.78 -0.88 9.95
C ILE A 86 6.20 -0.37 9.69
N SER A 87 6.83 -0.83 8.61
CA SER A 87 8.22 -0.44 8.31
C SER A 87 8.34 1.07 8.06
N MET A 88 7.36 1.65 7.37
CA MET A 88 7.28 3.09 7.16
C MET A 88 7.02 3.87 8.46
N ALA A 89 6.16 3.37 9.35
CA ALA A 89 5.92 3.97 10.66
C ALA A 89 7.19 3.98 11.53
N LEU A 90 7.94 2.87 11.55
CA LEU A 90 9.23 2.78 12.25
C LEU A 90 10.28 3.74 11.65
N GLY A 91 10.33 3.84 10.32
CA GLY A 91 11.17 4.79 9.61
C GLY A 91 10.86 6.25 10.01
N LEU A 92 9.58 6.62 10.02
CA LEU A 92 9.12 7.94 10.44
C LEU A 92 9.43 8.21 11.92
N PHE A 93 9.22 7.24 12.80
CA PHE A 93 9.53 7.37 14.22
C PHE A 93 11.01 7.69 14.44
N ALA A 94 11.91 7.04 13.72
CA ALA A 94 13.34 7.24 13.87
C ALA A 94 13.87 8.52 13.20
N LEU A 95 13.22 8.99 12.14
CA LEU A 95 13.54 10.26 11.50
C LEU A 95 12.97 11.45 12.28
N GLN A 96 11.77 11.31 12.86
CA GLN A 96 11.02 12.38 13.50
C GLN A 96 10.48 11.95 14.88
N PRO A 97 11.34 11.61 15.87
CA PRO A 97 10.91 11.03 17.15
C PRO A 97 10.02 11.94 18.01
N LYS A 98 10.09 13.26 17.78
CA LYS A 98 9.23 14.27 18.44
C LYS A 98 7.82 14.35 17.82
N ARG A 99 7.62 13.85 16.59
CA ARG A 99 6.36 13.93 15.84
C ARG A 99 5.74 12.54 15.65
N ARG A 100 5.49 11.85 16.76
CA ARG A 100 5.00 10.46 16.78
C ARG A 100 3.66 10.26 16.07
N TRP A 101 2.85 11.31 15.95
CA TRP A 101 1.59 11.28 15.22
C TRP A 101 1.78 10.92 13.72
N LEU A 102 2.96 11.19 13.14
CA LEU A 102 3.29 10.78 11.77
C LEU A 102 3.28 9.26 11.58
N CYS A 103 3.54 8.49 12.65
CA CYS A 103 3.43 7.04 12.61
C CYS A 103 1.98 6.60 12.35
N LEU A 104 0.99 7.34 12.86
CA LEU A 104 -0.43 7.06 12.61
C LEU A 104 -0.78 7.23 11.12
N VAL A 105 -0.15 8.19 10.44
CA VAL A 105 -0.33 8.40 8.98
C VAL A 105 0.26 7.23 8.18
N ALA A 106 1.43 6.72 8.58
CA ALA A 106 1.99 5.54 7.93
C ALA A 106 1.12 4.29 8.17
N LEU A 107 0.64 4.08 9.40
CA LEU A 107 -0.24 2.96 9.73
C LEU A 107 -1.60 3.06 9.03
N SER A 108 -2.16 4.26 8.88
CA SER A 108 -3.42 4.45 8.14
C SER A 108 -3.30 4.04 6.68
N THR A 109 -2.10 4.10 6.09
CA THR A 109 -1.85 3.58 4.74
C THR A 109 -2.16 2.08 4.66
N GLY A 110 -1.69 1.30 5.64
CA GLY A 110 -1.94 -0.14 5.73
C GLY A 110 -3.41 -0.45 5.97
N VAL A 111 -4.06 0.30 6.88
CA VAL A 111 -5.51 0.16 7.16
C VAL A 111 -6.34 0.43 5.90
N CYS A 112 -6.08 1.51 5.18
CA CYS A 112 -6.76 1.83 3.93
C CYS A 112 -6.54 0.75 2.87
N ASN A 113 -5.34 0.20 2.76
CA ASN A 113 -5.06 -0.87 1.80
C ASN A 113 -5.78 -2.18 2.17
N LEU A 114 -5.86 -2.53 3.46
CA LEU A 114 -6.61 -3.70 3.91
C LEU A 114 -8.12 -3.51 3.67
N ALA A 115 -8.65 -2.31 3.93
CA ALA A 115 -10.05 -1.99 3.67
C ALA A 115 -10.39 -2.07 2.18
N GLU A 116 -9.52 -1.57 1.31
CA GLU A 116 -9.67 -1.70 -0.14
C GLU A 116 -9.64 -3.17 -0.57
N ASN A 117 -8.63 -3.95 -0.15
CA ASN A 117 -8.56 -5.40 -0.45
C ASN A 117 -9.82 -6.14 -0.01
N PHE A 118 -10.36 -5.81 1.17
CA PHE A 118 -11.61 -6.38 1.66
C PHE A 118 -12.80 -6.02 0.76
N CYS A 119 -12.92 -4.75 0.33
CA CYS A 119 -13.96 -4.33 -0.60
C CYS A 119 -13.85 -5.08 -1.93
N ILE A 120 -12.63 -5.26 -2.45
CA ILE A 120 -12.37 -6.00 -3.69
C ILE A 120 -12.87 -7.45 -3.58
N VAL A 121 -12.48 -8.16 -2.52
CA VAL A 121 -12.92 -9.53 -2.25
C VAL A 121 -14.44 -9.60 -2.14
N ARG A 122 -15.05 -8.65 -1.41
CA ARG A 122 -16.50 -8.63 -1.20
C ARG A 122 -17.26 -8.38 -2.49
N LEU A 123 -16.79 -7.46 -3.34
CA LEU A 123 -17.36 -7.25 -4.67
C LEU A 123 -17.21 -8.53 -5.52
N ALA A 124 -16.05 -9.18 -5.49
CA ALA A 124 -15.79 -10.38 -6.30
C ALA A 124 -16.74 -11.54 -5.95
N ASN A 125 -17.07 -11.67 -4.66
CA ASN A 125 -17.98 -12.70 -4.15
C ASN A 125 -19.47 -12.36 -4.33
N THR A 126 -19.83 -11.08 -4.47
CA THR A 126 -21.23 -10.63 -4.60
C THR A 126 -21.65 -10.40 -6.05
N TYR A 127 -20.70 -10.32 -6.99
CA TYR A 127 -20.98 -10.22 -8.42
C TYR A 127 -21.93 -11.34 -8.91
N PRO A 128 -22.96 -11.03 -9.71
CA PRO A 128 -23.23 -9.74 -10.37
C PRO A 128 -23.97 -8.70 -9.50
N ASN A 129 -24.46 -9.08 -8.33
CA ASN A 129 -25.21 -8.20 -7.43
C ASN A 129 -24.26 -7.49 -6.46
N LEU A 130 -23.53 -6.50 -6.97
CA LEU A 130 -22.47 -5.82 -6.22
C LEU A 130 -22.95 -5.24 -4.88
N ASP A 131 -22.19 -5.50 -3.82
CA ASP A 131 -22.41 -4.88 -2.51
C ASP A 131 -22.14 -3.36 -2.56
N GLN A 132 -23.20 -2.57 -2.36
CA GLN A 132 -23.17 -1.11 -2.45
C GLN A 132 -22.23 -0.46 -1.43
N MET A 133 -22.05 -1.06 -0.24
CA MET A 133 -21.08 -0.55 0.72
C MET A 133 -19.65 -0.73 0.19
N ALA A 134 -19.35 -1.87 -0.43
CA ALA A 134 -18.03 -2.11 -0.99
C ALA A 134 -17.77 -1.23 -2.24
N VAL A 135 -18.80 -0.95 -3.05
CA VAL A 135 -18.72 0.02 -4.17
C VAL A 135 -18.39 1.43 -3.66
N PHE A 136 -19.00 1.85 -2.55
CA PHE A 136 -18.76 3.17 -1.96
C PHE A 136 -17.41 3.28 -1.25
N TRP A 137 -17.08 2.32 -0.37
CA TRP A 137 -15.89 2.38 0.47
C TRP A 137 -14.59 2.02 -0.25
N GLY A 138 -14.64 1.14 -1.26
CA GLY A 138 -13.44 0.70 -2.00
C GLY A 138 -12.64 1.87 -2.59
N PRO A 139 -13.25 2.79 -3.36
CA PRO A 139 -12.57 3.95 -3.92
C PRO A 139 -12.03 4.91 -2.84
N LEU A 140 -12.77 5.13 -1.75
CA LEU A 140 -12.33 5.97 -0.64
C LEU A 140 -11.09 5.39 0.05
N ALA A 141 -11.08 4.09 0.29
CA ALA A 141 -9.93 3.38 0.83
C ALA A 141 -8.72 3.45 -0.12
N SER A 142 -8.96 3.29 -1.43
CA SER A 142 -7.92 3.44 -2.46
C SER A 142 -7.32 4.85 -2.52
N TYR A 143 -8.14 5.89 -2.37
CA TYR A 143 -7.65 7.27 -2.29
C TYR A 143 -6.89 7.53 -0.99
N GLY A 144 -7.45 7.07 0.14
CA GLY A 144 -6.85 7.21 1.47
C GLY A 144 -5.46 6.59 1.54
N LYS A 145 -5.26 5.37 1.01
CA LYS A 145 -3.93 4.75 0.97
C LYS A 145 -2.94 5.56 0.14
N LYS A 146 -3.35 6.11 -1.01
CA LYS A 146 -2.46 6.88 -1.89
C LYS A 146 -2.03 8.18 -1.21
N LEU A 147 -2.97 8.89 -0.59
CA LEU A 147 -2.69 10.13 0.13
C LEU A 147 -1.77 9.87 1.34
N ALA A 148 -2.10 8.88 2.17
CA ALA A 148 -1.30 8.54 3.34
C ALA A 148 0.12 8.08 2.97
N MET A 149 0.26 7.31 1.89
CA MET A 149 1.55 6.92 1.33
C MET A 149 2.34 8.14 0.83
N ALA A 150 1.72 9.03 0.05
CA ALA A 150 2.37 10.21 -0.49
C ALA A 150 2.89 11.15 0.62
N VAL A 151 2.08 11.37 1.66
CA VAL A 151 2.48 12.15 2.83
C VAL A 151 3.65 11.49 3.56
N SER A 152 3.55 10.19 3.83
CA SER A 152 4.59 9.44 4.54
C SER A 152 5.93 9.45 3.78
N LEU A 153 5.91 9.21 2.48
CA LEU A 153 7.09 9.27 1.62
C LEU A 153 7.69 10.67 1.56
N SER A 154 6.87 11.71 1.42
CA SER A 154 7.34 13.10 1.40
C SER A 154 8.09 13.47 2.67
N VAL A 155 7.56 13.07 3.82
CA VAL A 155 8.20 13.31 5.13
C VAL A 155 9.53 12.55 5.23
N VAL A 156 9.56 11.28 4.81
CA VAL A 156 10.78 10.47 4.78
C VAL A 156 11.86 11.14 3.92
N VAL A 157 11.50 11.56 2.70
CA VAL A 157 12.42 12.17 1.74
C VAL A 157 12.97 13.49 2.27
N VAL A 158 12.10 14.42 2.69
CA VAL A 158 12.51 15.72 3.23
C VAL A 158 13.36 15.57 4.49
N SER A 159 12.95 14.71 5.43
CA SER A 159 13.70 14.47 6.66
C SER A 159 15.07 13.83 6.37
N GLY A 160 15.14 12.93 5.39
CA GLY A 160 16.38 12.29 4.95
C GLY A 160 17.36 13.30 4.34
N PHE A 161 16.87 14.21 3.48
CA PHE A 161 17.69 15.25 2.87
C PHE A 161 18.20 16.27 3.88
N LEU A 162 17.32 16.82 4.73
CA LEU A 162 17.71 17.83 5.73
C LEU A 162 18.75 17.30 6.72
N ARG A 163 18.63 16.03 7.12
CA ARG A 163 19.58 15.40 8.05
C ARG A 163 20.96 15.19 7.44
N ARG A 164 21.03 14.80 6.16
CA ARG A 164 22.30 14.69 5.41
C ARG A 164 23.00 16.04 5.28
N SER A 165 22.26 17.13 5.06
CA SER A 165 22.83 18.47 4.96
C SER A 165 23.42 18.94 6.31
N ALA A 166 22.72 18.67 7.42
CA ALA A 166 23.21 19.02 8.76
C ALA A 166 24.50 18.26 9.15
N ASP A 167 24.57 16.95 8.86
CA ASP A 167 25.77 16.14 9.17
C ASP A 167 26.99 16.55 8.33
N LYS A 168 26.80 17.09 7.11
CA LYS A 168 27.91 17.64 6.31
C LYS A 168 28.46 18.93 6.91
N SER A 169 27.58 19.82 7.41
CA SER A 169 28.00 21.09 8.00
C SER A 169 28.88 20.89 9.25
N ASN A 170 28.60 19.87 10.05
CA ASN A 170 29.37 19.56 11.28
C ASN A 170 30.71 18.86 11.04
N LYS A 171 31.02 18.42 9.81
CA LYS A 171 32.31 17.82 9.47
C LYS A 171 33.31 18.81 8.85
N VAL A 172 32.85 20.02 8.54
CA VAL A 172 33.65 21.08 7.90
C VAL A 172 34.07 22.15 8.93
N ALA A 173 33.53 22.09 10.14
CA ALA A 173 33.97 22.86 11.31
C ALA A 173 34.87 21.99 12.19
#